data_AF-A0A8S1N301-F1
#
_entry.id   AF-A0A8S1N301-F1
#
_cell.length_a   1.000
_cell.length_b   1.000
_cell.length_c   1.000
_cell.angle_alpha   90.00
_cell.angle_beta   90.00
_cell.angle_gamma   90.00
#
_symmetry.space_group_name_H-M   'P 1'
#
loop_
_entity.id
_entity.type
_entity.pdbx_description
1 polymer ?
#
loop_
_entity_poly.entity_id
_entity_poly.type
_entity_poly.pdbx_seq_one_letter_code
_entity_poly.pdbx_strand_id
1 'polypeptide(L)'
;MPPKQQRVPIKRPQIKKQAKQVNQNLNQQDTESYGYESEYQHEREKERPQQTDKELNQDMLSKMLIPNNPQAPKNITQYDYLQRKVTTKHYDCIKLMNWIDGEIIHKDSNEAKIQEELQEKKQALIKEAQRNQELEDPGAYKYLEAIKQTMRNKFNYNAGKPRLKEEQLEKEEFQLNLHQVILQKVKLLNGKSLMPTSRIRLRKKIQKIKDYKSDNTVYKPSFKRC
;
A
#
# COMPACT_ATOMS: atom_id res chain seq x y z
N MET A 1 -10.92 -42.68 -14.12
CA MET A 1 -10.68 -42.26 -12.72
C MET A 1 -9.19 -41.99 -12.57
N PRO A 2 -8.75 -40.81 -12.08
CA PRO A 2 -7.34 -40.54 -11.92
C PRO A 2 -6.79 -41.24 -10.66
N PRO A 3 -5.51 -41.66 -10.64
CA PRO A 3 -4.94 -42.41 -9.53
C PRO A 3 -4.65 -41.51 -8.33
N LYS A 4 -4.91 -42.03 -7.12
CA LYS A 4 -4.69 -41.34 -5.84
C LYS A 4 -3.20 -41.25 -5.55
N GLN A 5 -2.68 -40.04 -5.39
CA GLN A 5 -1.30 -39.79 -4.98
C GLN A 5 -1.12 -40.09 -3.48
N GLN A 6 -0.15 -40.96 -3.17
CA GLN A 6 0.31 -41.25 -1.80
C GLN A 6 1.11 -40.07 -1.25
N ARG A 7 0.73 -39.58 -0.07
CA ARG A 7 1.51 -38.58 0.68
C ARG A 7 2.59 -39.28 1.52
N VAL A 8 3.85 -38.98 1.24
CA VAL A 8 5.00 -39.42 2.05
C VAL A 8 5.23 -38.42 3.19
N PRO A 9 5.38 -38.85 4.45
CA PRO A 9 5.63 -37.94 5.57
C PRO A 9 7.10 -37.49 5.59
N ILE A 10 7.31 -36.17 5.50
CA ILE A 10 8.63 -35.54 5.65
C ILE A 10 8.97 -35.47 7.14
N LYS A 11 9.96 -36.26 7.58
CA LYS A 11 10.53 -36.19 8.94
C LYS A 11 11.47 -34.98 9.05
N ARG A 12 11.18 -34.09 10.00
CA ARG A 12 12.01 -32.93 10.34
C ARG A 12 13.21 -33.39 11.21
N PRO A 13 14.46 -32.97 10.91
CA PRO A 13 15.62 -33.37 11.71
C PRO A 13 15.63 -32.65 13.07
N GLN A 14 15.93 -33.41 14.13
CA GLN A 14 16.12 -32.88 15.48
C GLN A 14 17.56 -32.38 15.65
N ILE A 15 17.71 -31.11 16.02
CA ILE A 15 18.99 -30.49 16.36
C ILE A 15 19.32 -30.87 17.81
N LYS A 16 20.40 -31.64 17.99
CA LYS A 16 20.97 -31.96 19.31
C LYS A 16 21.62 -30.70 19.91
N LYS A 17 21.11 -30.24 21.04
CA LYS A 17 21.74 -29.19 21.85
C LYS A 17 23.01 -29.75 22.49
N GLN A 18 24.16 -29.20 22.16
CA GLN A 18 25.40 -29.41 22.91
C GLN A 18 25.48 -28.38 24.03
N ALA A 19 25.65 -28.85 25.26
CA ALA A 19 25.90 -28.03 26.44
C ALA A 19 27.31 -27.45 26.36
N LYS A 20 27.42 -26.12 26.34
CA LYS A 20 28.71 -25.43 26.53
C LYS A 20 28.98 -25.32 28.02
N GLN A 21 30.07 -25.97 28.45
CA GLN A 21 30.66 -25.81 29.76
C GLN A 21 31.18 -24.39 29.95
N VAL A 22 30.92 -23.87 31.14
CA VAL A 22 31.34 -22.58 31.68
C VAL A 22 32.83 -22.64 31.97
N ASN A 23 33.62 -21.76 31.37
CA ASN A 23 34.98 -21.47 31.81
C ASN A 23 34.94 -20.18 32.63
N GLN A 24 35.16 -20.32 33.93
CA GLN A 24 35.46 -19.22 34.85
C GLN A 24 36.94 -18.84 34.70
N ASN A 25 37.24 -17.57 34.95
CA ASN A 25 38.55 -16.90 35.02
C ASN A 25 39.00 -16.17 33.75
N LEU A 26 38.76 -14.85 33.72
CA LEU A 26 39.82 -13.82 33.71
C LEU A 26 39.18 -12.43 33.55
N ASN A 27 39.16 -11.66 34.64
CA ASN A 27 39.60 -10.26 34.72
C ASN A 27 39.02 -9.63 35.99
N GLN A 28 39.82 -9.67 37.04
CA GLN A 28 39.81 -8.60 38.04
C GLN A 28 40.50 -7.42 37.37
N GLN A 29 39.71 -6.43 36.97
CA GLN A 29 40.21 -5.07 36.81
C GLN A 29 39.40 -4.20 37.76
N ASP A 30 40.11 -3.73 38.79
CA ASP A 30 39.64 -2.74 39.74
C ASP A 30 39.07 -1.55 38.98
N THR A 31 37.76 -1.39 39.06
CA THR A 31 37.08 -0.18 38.61
C THR A 31 36.71 0.57 39.87
N GLU A 32 37.51 1.55 40.23
CA GLU A 32 37.20 2.50 41.29
C GLU A 32 35.87 3.18 40.96
N SER A 33 34.83 2.75 41.67
CA SER A 33 33.46 3.21 41.53
C SER A 33 33.33 4.61 42.13
N TYR A 34 33.52 5.64 41.30
CA TYR A 34 33.09 7.00 41.62
C TYR A 34 31.58 7.03 41.87
N GLY A 35 31.20 7.23 43.13
CA GLY A 35 29.82 7.14 43.64
C GLY A 35 28.90 8.29 43.21
N TYR A 36 28.56 8.36 41.93
CA TYR A 36 27.56 9.33 41.41
C TYR A 36 26.40 8.69 40.61
N GLU A 37 26.39 7.38 40.34
CA GLU A 37 25.31 6.73 39.56
C GLU A 37 24.21 6.03 40.40
N SER A 38 24.36 5.93 41.72
CA SER A 38 23.45 5.12 42.57
C SER A 38 22.03 5.70 42.70
N GLU A 39 21.87 7.03 42.71
CA GLU A 39 20.58 7.66 42.97
C GLU A 39 19.58 7.53 41.80
N TYR A 40 20.04 7.63 40.55
CA TYR A 40 19.18 7.55 39.37
C TYR A 40 18.69 6.13 39.04
N GLN A 41 19.40 5.10 39.50
CA GLN A 41 18.96 3.72 39.33
C GLN A 41 17.90 3.35 40.38
N HIS A 42 18.02 3.83 41.62
CA HIS A 42 17.07 3.51 42.69
C HIS A 42 15.68 4.15 42.52
N GLU A 43 15.57 5.36 41.94
CA GLU A 43 14.26 5.93 41.63
C GLU A 43 13.51 5.11 40.57
N ARG A 44 14.23 4.61 39.57
CA ARG A 44 13.66 3.78 38.50
C ARG A 44 13.21 2.40 38.99
N GLU A 45 13.79 1.91 40.10
CA GLU A 45 13.37 0.67 40.74
C GLU A 45 12.17 0.85 41.68
N LYS A 46 12.05 2.01 42.33
CA LYS A 46 10.93 2.35 43.21
C LYS A 46 9.58 2.46 42.47
N GLU A 47 9.60 2.87 41.20
CA GLU A 47 8.40 2.99 40.37
C GLU A 47 7.98 1.68 39.70
N ARG A 48 8.72 0.58 39.88
CA ARG A 48 8.27 -0.73 39.39
C ARG A 48 7.10 -1.20 40.25
N PRO A 49 5.88 -1.39 39.69
CA PRO A 49 4.79 -1.97 40.44
C PRO A 49 5.19 -3.39 40.87
N GLN A 50 5.43 -3.57 42.18
CA GLN A 50 5.71 -4.88 42.74
C GLN A 50 4.43 -5.72 42.63
N GLN A 51 4.49 -6.76 41.82
CA GLN A 51 3.38 -7.70 41.66
C GLN A 51 3.14 -8.40 42.99
N THR A 52 1.89 -8.48 43.42
CA THR A 52 1.54 -9.18 44.66
C THR A 52 1.63 -10.69 44.45
N ASP A 53 1.96 -11.47 45.49
CA ASP A 53 2.10 -12.94 45.43
C ASP A 53 0.85 -13.66 44.88
N LYS A 54 -0.31 -13.00 44.89
CA LYS A 54 -1.57 -13.49 44.34
C LYS A 54 -1.65 -13.39 42.81
N GLU A 55 -0.98 -12.42 42.19
CA GLU A 55 -0.92 -12.25 40.73
C GLU A 55 0.13 -13.16 40.08
N LEU A 56 1.19 -13.49 40.84
CA LEU A 56 2.26 -14.38 40.38
C LEU A 56 1.80 -15.85 40.28
N ASN A 57 0.85 -16.25 41.14
CA ASN A 57 0.29 -17.60 41.19
C ASN A 57 -0.96 -17.80 40.31
N GLN A 58 -1.47 -16.73 39.68
CA GLN A 58 -2.46 -16.90 38.63
C GLN A 58 -1.73 -17.36 37.36
N ASP A 59 -2.22 -18.45 36.76
CA ASP A 59 -1.82 -18.92 35.43
C ASP A 59 -2.19 -17.82 34.40
N MET A 60 -1.35 -16.80 34.33
CA MET A 60 -1.49 -15.71 33.38
C MET A 60 -1.27 -16.32 32.01
N LEU A 61 -2.32 -16.32 31.16
CA LEU A 61 -2.15 -16.56 29.73
C LEU A 61 -0.95 -15.74 29.28
N SER A 62 0.06 -16.39 28.68
CA SER A 62 1.26 -15.70 28.23
C SER A 62 0.81 -14.50 27.41
N LYS A 63 0.94 -13.29 27.95
CA LYS A 63 0.55 -12.06 27.25
C LYS A 63 1.56 -11.90 26.14
N MET A 64 1.26 -12.51 25.00
CA MET A 64 2.10 -12.41 23.82
C MET A 64 2.09 -10.94 23.41
N LEU A 65 3.26 -10.31 23.47
CA LEU A 65 3.41 -8.93 23.02
C LEU A 65 3.05 -8.88 21.54
N ILE A 66 1.99 -8.15 21.22
CA ILE A 66 1.61 -7.88 19.84
C ILE A 66 2.49 -6.72 19.38
N PRO A 67 3.36 -6.91 18.37
CA PRO A 67 4.18 -5.83 17.86
C PRO A 67 3.27 -4.74 17.27
N ASN A 68 3.30 -3.56 17.86
CA ASN A 68 2.53 -2.40 17.40
C ASN A 68 3.50 -1.27 17.05
N ASN A 69 3.49 -0.82 15.80
CA ASN A 69 4.32 0.29 15.35
C ASN A 69 3.61 1.63 15.68
N PRO A 70 4.15 2.47 16.60
CA PRO A 70 3.48 3.71 17.00
C PRO A 70 3.39 4.74 15.87
N GLN A 71 4.26 4.63 14.84
CA GLN A 71 4.27 5.55 13.71
C GLN A 71 3.32 5.12 12.58
N ALA A 72 2.73 3.91 12.66
CA ALA A 72 1.84 3.40 11.64
C ALA A 72 0.44 4.05 11.74
N PRO A 73 -0.19 4.42 10.61
CA PRO A 73 -1.58 4.84 10.60
C PRO A 73 -2.48 3.68 11.02
N LYS A 74 -3.55 3.98 11.76
CA LYS A 74 -4.47 2.94 12.26
C LYS A 74 -5.21 2.23 11.14
N ASN A 75 -5.63 2.97 10.11
CA ASN A 75 -6.44 2.47 9.00
C ASN A 75 -6.03 3.16 7.69
N ILE A 76 -6.07 2.43 6.58
CA ILE A 76 -5.95 2.98 5.22
C ILE A 76 -7.27 2.75 4.48
N THR A 77 -7.81 3.81 3.88
CA THR A 77 -9.01 3.76 3.06
C THR A 77 -8.64 3.86 1.58
N GLN A 78 -9.17 2.96 0.77
CA GLN A 78 -8.99 2.96 -0.69
C GLN A 78 -10.36 2.87 -1.35
N TYR A 79 -10.58 3.72 -2.36
CA TYR A 79 -11.79 3.64 -3.18
C TYR A 79 -11.64 2.53 -4.22
N ASP A 80 -12.52 1.53 -4.14
CA ASP A 80 -12.62 0.49 -5.15
C ASP A 80 -13.53 0.99 -6.28
N TYR A 81 -12.94 1.24 -7.46
CA TYR A 81 -13.66 1.69 -8.64
C TYR A 81 -14.62 0.65 -9.21
N LEU A 82 -14.38 -0.65 -8.99
CA LEU A 82 -15.24 -1.72 -9.47
C LEU A 82 -16.51 -1.79 -8.62
N GLN A 83 -16.34 -1.80 -7.29
CA GLN A 83 -17.46 -1.90 -6.35
C GLN A 83 -18.10 -0.54 -6.02
N ARG A 84 -17.46 0.56 -6.45
CA ARG A 84 -17.85 1.96 -6.14
C ARG A 84 -18.00 2.20 -4.64
N LYS A 85 -17.10 1.63 -3.85
CA LYS A 85 -17.16 1.66 -2.38
C LYS A 85 -15.78 1.96 -1.82
N VAL A 86 -15.77 2.68 -0.70
CA VAL A 86 -14.56 2.85 0.10
C VAL A 86 -14.36 1.59 0.92
N THR A 87 -13.19 0.98 0.78
CA THR A 87 -12.77 -0.18 1.56
C THR A 87 -11.70 0.26 2.56
N THR A 88 -11.81 -0.23 3.80
CA THR A 88 -10.84 0.05 4.86
C THR A 88 -10.00 -1.20 5.11
N LYS A 89 -8.68 -1.06 5.03
CA LYS A 89 -7.73 -2.14 5.31
C LYS A 89 -6.88 -1.79 6.53
N HIS A 90 -6.49 -2.83 7.27
CA HIS A 90 -5.53 -2.72 8.36
C HIS A 90 -4.11 -2.62 7.81
N TYR A 91 -3.23 -1.95 8.55
CA TYR A 91 -1.84 -1.70 8.14
C TYR A 91 -0.89 -2.75 8.70
N ASP A 92 0.13 -3.11 7.91
CA ASP A 92 1.22 -3.98 8.36
C ASP A 92 2.22 -3.19 9.20
N CYS A 93 2.47 -3.61 10.44
CA CYS A 93 3.32 -2.88 11.39
C CYS A 93 4.84 -2.95 11.08
N ILE A 94 5.24 -3.21 9.84
CA ILE A 94 6.65 -3.38 9.44
C ILE A 94 7.27 -1.99 9.19
N LYS A 95 8.34 -1.67 9.91
CA LYS A 95 9.14 -0.47 9.68
C LYS A 95 10.28 -0.79 8.69
N LEU A 96 10.10 -0.41 7.43
CA LEU A 96 11.14 -0.47 6.40
C LEU A 96 11.93 0.83 6.42
N MET A 97 13.21 0.76 6.81
CA MET A 97 14.10 1.93 6.82
C MET A 97 14.79 2.12 5.47
N ASN A 98 15.28 1.03 4.88
CA ASN A 98 15.91 1.02 3.56
C ASN A 98 15.23 -0.05 2.70
N TRP A 99 14.86 0.32 1.49
CA TRP A 99 14.50 -0.59 0.43
C TRP A 99 15.44 -0.32 -0.74
N ILE A 100 16.13 -1.36 -1.18
CA ILE A 100 17.05 -1.30 -2.32
C ILE A 100 16.50 -2.26 -3.36
N ASP A 101 16.19 -1.72 -4.53
CA ASP A 101 15.83 -2.52 -5.70
C ASP A 101 17.09 -3.04 -6.39
N GLY A 102 17.11 -4.33 -6.71
CA GLY A 102 18.21 -4.98 -7.40
C GLY A 102 17.91 -5.16 -8.88
N GLU A 103 18.86 -4.80 -9.75
CA GLU A 103 18.78 -5.02 -11.20
C GLU A 103 19.57 -6.25 -11.67
N ILE A 104 20.20 -6.98 -10.73
CA ILE A 104 21.05 -8.12 -11.06
C ILE A 104 20.21 -9.38 -11.21
N ILE A 105 20.25 -9.98 -12.40
CA ILE A 105 19.56 -11.23 -12.73
C ILE A 105 20.57 -12.37 -12.79
N HIS A 106 20.27 -13.47 -12.11
CA HIS A 106 21.07 -14.70 -12.20
C HIS A 106 20.95 -15.36 -13.58
N LYS A 107 22.06 -15.90 -14.09
CA LYS A 107 22.13 -16.55 -15.41
C LYS A 107 21.17 -17.73 -15.56
N ASP A 108 20.89 -18.44 -14.47
CA ASP A 108 19.99 -19.60 -14.48
C ASP A 108 18.51 -19.21 -14.44
N SER A 109 18.21 -17.92 -14.25
CA SER A 109 16.84 -17.40 -14.22
C SER A 109 16.18 -17.55 -15.59
N ASN A 110 14.86 -17.77 -15.56
CA ASN A 110 14.05 -17.78 -16.79
C ASN A 110 14.14 -16.43 -17.52
N GLU A 111 14.24 -15.32 -16.78
CA GLU A 111 14.39 -13.99 -17.36
C GLU A 111 15.69 -13.87 -18.18
N ALA A 112 16.80 -14.41 -17.67
CA ALA A 112 18.08 -14.40 -18.38
C ALA A 112 17.99 -15.19 -19.70
N LYS A 113 17.35 -16.37 -19.67
CA LYS A 113 17.13 -17.20 -20.88
C LYS A 113 16.27 -16.48 -21.92
N ILE A 114 15.21 -15.80 -21.49
CA ILE A 114 14.35 -15.03 -22.39
C ILE A 114 15.12 -13.88 -23.03
N GLN A 115 15.94 -13.17 -22.26
CA GLN A 115 16.78 -12.09 -22.77
C GLN A 115 17.83 -12.60 -23.77
N GLU A 116 18.44 -13.74 -23.49
CA GLU A 116 19.39 -14.40 -24.40
C GLU A 116 18.70 -14.82 -25.71
N GLU A 117 17.56 -15.51 -25.64
CA GLU A 117 16.79 -15.91 -26.81
C GLU A 117 16.34 -14.71 -27.66
N LEU A 118 15.93 -13.61 -27.04
CA LEU A 118 15.60 -12.36 -27.75
C LEU A 118 16.81 -11.76 -28.46
N GLN A 119 17.98 -11.78 -27.82
CA GLN A 119 19.21 -11.30 -28.42
C GLN A 119 19.65 -12.19 -29.59
N GLU A 120 19.59 -13.50 -29.43
CA GLU A 120 19.91 -14.48 -30.47
C GLU A 120 19.00 -14.30 -31.69
N LYS A 121 17.67 -14.21 -31.48
CA LYS A 121 16.71 -13.95 -32.56
C LYS A 121 17.00 -12.64 -33.28
N LYS A 122 17.29 -11.57 -32.53
CA LYS A 122 17.66 -10.27 -33.12
C LYS A 122 18.94 -10.36 -33.95
N GLN A 123 19.95 -11.08 -33.47
CA GLN A 123 21.20 -11.27 -34.19
C GLN A 123 21.02 -12.14 -35.44
N ALA A 124 20.21 -13.21 -35.35
CA ALA A 124 19.90 -14.08 -36.47
C ALA A 124 19.22 -13.30 -37.61
N LEU A 125 18.22 -12.48 -37.28
CA LEU A 125 17.56 -11.60 -38.25
C LEU A 125 18.52 -10.60 -38.91
N ILE A 126 19.46 -10.05 -38.14
CA ILE A 126 20.47 -9.13 -38.68
C ILE A 126 21.43 -9.87 -39.62
N LYS A 127 21.87 -11.09 -39.28
CA LYS A 127 22.76 -11.90 -40.12
C LYS A 127 22.06 -12.35 -41.41
N GLU A 128 20.80 -12.71 -41.34
CA GLU A 128 20.00 -13.05 -42.53
C GLU A 128 19.84 -11.84 -43.45
N ALA A 129 19.51 -10.66 -42.90
CA ALA A 129 19.43 -9.42 -43.66
C ALA A 129 20.78 -9.06 -44.31
N GLN A 130 21.89 -9.23 -43.60
CA GLN A 130 23.24 -9.03 -44.15
C GLN A 130 23.50 -9.95 -45.35
N ARG A 131 23.18 -11.25 -45.23
CA ARG A 131 23.39 -12.22 -46.30
C ARG A 131 22.55 -11.90 -47.54
N ASN A 132 21.30 -11.49 -47.35
CA ASN A 132 20.42 -11.12 -48.46
C ASN A 132 20.91 -9.86 -49.17
N GLN A 133 21.42 -8.88 -48.41
CA GLN A 133 21.93 -7.64 -48.99
C GLN A 133 23.28 -7.83 -49.70
N GLU A 134 24.11 -8.77 -49.26
CA GLU A 134 25.35 -9.16 -49.96
C GLU A 134 25.07 -9.88 -51.29
N LEU A 135 23.98 -10.66 -51.36
CA LEU A 135 23.52 -11.28 -52.62
C LEU A 135 23.05 -10.24 -53.64
N GLU A 136 22.43 -9.15 -53.18
CA GLU A 136 21.94 -8.05 -54.02
C GLU A 136 23.06 -7.06 -54.42
N ASP A 137 24.00 -6.77 -53.51
CA ASP A 137 25.10 -5.82 -53.72
C ASP A 137 26.43 -6.35 -53.15
N PRO A 138 27.32 -6.92 -53.99
CA PRO A 138 28.58 -7.51 -53.53
C PRO A 138 29.52 -6.42 -52.99
N GLY A 139 29.59 -6.32 -51.67
CA GLY A 139 30.35 -5.29 -50.94
C GLY A 139 29.58 -4.59 -49.82
N ALA A 140 28.27 -4.82 -49.75
CA ALA A 140 27.37 -4.21 -48.74
C ALA A 140 27.68 -4.62 -47.28
N TYR A 141 28.48 -5.66 -47.04
CA TYR A 141 28.91 -6.10 -45.71
C TYR A 141 29.64 -5.00 -44.91
N LYS A 142 30.23 -4.01 -45.59
CA LYS A 142 30.92 -2.88 -44.96
C LYS A 142 29.96 -1.89 -44.27
N TYR A 143 28.66 -1.95 -44.55
CA TYR A 143 27.66 -0.97 -44.09
C TYR A 143 26.65 -1.54 -43.10
N LEU A 144 27.11 -2.33 -42.12
CA LEU A 144 26.25 -3.01 -41.13
C LEU A 144 25.23 -2.10 -40.41
N GLU A 145 25.58 -0.84 -40.17
CA GLU A 145 24.68 0.12 -39.51
C GLU A 145 23.53 0.55 -40.41
N ALA A 146 23.76 0.68 -41.72
CA ALA A 146 22.70 0.98 -42.68
C ALA A 146 21.69 -0.18 -42.75
N ILE A 147 22.18 -1.43 -42.74
CA ILE A 147 21.34 -2.65 -42.71
C ILE A 147 20.49 -2.70 -41.42
N LYS A 148 21.08 -2.33 -40.27
CA LYS A 148 20.33 -2.24 -39.01
C LYS A 148 19.28 -1.14 -39.04
N GLN A 149 19.53 -0.02 -39.71
CA GLN A 149 18.59 1.09 -39.84
C GLN A 149 17.42 0.78 -40.77
N THR A 150 17.63 0.02 -41.84
CA THR A 150 16.54 -0.43 -42.73
C THR A 150 15.61 -1.41 -42.02
N MET A 151 16.16 -2.26 -41.15
CA MET A 151 15.40 -3.22 -40.31
C MET A 151 14.68 -2.56 -39.13
N ARG A 152 14.95 -1.28 -38.83
CA ARG A 152 14.29 -0.57 -37.74
C ARG A 152 12.87 -0.22 -38.19
N ASN A 153 11.88 -0.89 -37.61
CA ASN A 153 10.47 -0.68 -37.92
C ASN A 153 10.10 0.81 -37.68
N LYS A 154 9.78 1.54 -38.76
CA LYS A 154 9.49 2.99 -38.75
C LYS A 154 8.02 3.26 -38.41
N PHE A 155 7.50 2.66 -37.34
CA PHE A 155 6.21 3.12 -36.82
C PHE A 155 6.39 4.54 -36.30
N ASN A 156 5.81 5.50 -37.03
CA ASN A 156 5.82 6.90 -36.66
C ASN A 156 4.85 7.04 -35.47
N TYR A 157 5.38 7.05 -34.26
CA TYR A 157 4.58 7.28 -33.06
C TYR A 157 4.14 8.74 -33.05
N ASN A 158 2.98 9.02 -33.66
CA ASN A 158 2.34 10.31 -33.52
C ASN A 158 2.10 10.54 -32.02
N ALA A 159 2.80 11.54 -31.47
CA ALA A 159 2.76 11.87 -30.05
C ALA A 159 1.38 12.46 -29.68
N GLY A 160 0.41 11.58 -29.41
CA GLY A 160 -0.84 11.95 -28.78
C GLY A 160 -0.57 12.39 -27.35
N LYS A 161 -0.84 13.65 -27.03
CA LYS A 161 -0.83 14.13 -25.63
C LYS A 161 -2.20 13.85 -25.02
N PRO A 162 -2.33 12.91 -24.06
CA PRO A 162 -3.59 12.77 -23.33
C PRO A 162 -3.82 14.03 -22.51
N ARG A 163 -4.97 14.70 -22.71
CA ARG A 163 -5.41 15.80 -21.84
C ARG A 163 -6.32 15.24 -20.76
N LEU A 164 -5.85 15.23 -19.52
CA LEU A 164 -6.72 15.06 -18.36
C LEU A 164 -7.46 16.39 -18.13
N LYS A 165 -8.77 16.33 -17.87
CA LYS A 165 -9.53 17.52 -17.49
C LYS A 165 -9.22 17.83 -16.03
N GLU A 166 -8.53 18.93 -15.81
CA GLU A 166 -8.34 19.47 -14.46
C GLU A 166 -9.55 20.34 -14.11
N GLU A 167 -10.31 19.94 -13.09
CA GLU A 167 -11.35 20.80 -12.53
C GLU A 167 -10.68 21.83 -11.60
N GLN A 168 -11.02 23.11 -11.78
CA GLN A 168 -10.54 24.16 -10.90
C GLN A 168 -11.25 24.05 -9.54
N LEU A 169 -10.48 23.80 -8.48
CA LEU A 169 -10.98 23.77 -7.10
C LEU A 169 -11.20 25.22 -6.64
N GLU A 170 -12.43 25.71 -6.76
CA GLU A 170 -12.84 26.94 -6.08
C GLU A 170 -13.04 26.65 -4.59
N LYS A 171 -12.27 27.32 -3.73
CA LYS A 171 -12.42 27.26 -2.28
C LYS A 171 -13.52 28.23 -1.86
N GLU A 172 -14.74 27.75 -1.77
CA GLU A 172 -15.82 28.50 -1.12
C GLU A 172 -15.75 28.30 0.40
N GLU A 173 -15.21 29.28 1.12
CA GLU A 173 -15.29 29.33 2.58
C GLU A 173 -16.63 29.95 3.00
N PHE A 174 -17.59 29.11 3.39
CA PHE A 174 -18.86 29.58 3.91
C PHE A 174 -18.81 29.74 5.44
N GLN A 175 -18.59 30.98 5.90
CA GLN A 175 -18.72 31.28 7.33
C GLN A 175 -20.20 31.43 7.71
N LEU A 176 -20.80 30.38 8.26
CA LEU A 176 -22.08 30.49 8.96
C LEU A 176 -21.84 31.21 10.29
N ASN A 177 -22.02 32.53 10.28
CA ASN A 177 -22.11 33.32 11.51
C ASN A 177 -23.33 32.85 12.31
N LEU A 178 -23.10 32.00 13.32
CA LEU A 178 -24.10 31.46 14.24
C LEU A 178 -24.98 32.59 14.84
N HIS A 179 -24.38 33.77 15.04
CA HIS A 179 -25.05 34.98 15.51
C HIS A 179 -26.15 35.48 14.56
N GLN A 180 -25.96 35.42 13.24
CA GLN A 180 -26.98 35.80 12.27
C GLN A 180 -28.13 34.78 12.20
N VAL A 181 -27.84 33.48 12.37
CA VAL A 181 -28.85 32.42 12.43
C VAL A 181 -29.71 32.56 13.70
N ILE A 182 -29.11 32.91 14.83
CA ILE A 182 -29.81 33.14 16.09
C ILE A 182 -30.70 34.40 15.98
N LEU A 183 -30.20 35.50 15.43
CA LEU A 183 -31.00 36.72 15.23
C LEU A 183 -32.17 36.53 14.25
N GLN A 184 -32.01 35.71 13.19
CA GLN A 184 -33.12 35.35 12.30
C GLN A 184 -34.16 34.47 13.01
N LYS A 185 -33.76 33.53 13.87
CA LYS A 185 -34.69 32.73 14.69
C LYS A 185 -35.46 33.61 15.70
N VAL A 186 -34.79 34.58 16.33
CA VAL A 186 -35.44 35.52 17.26
C VAL A 186 -36.45 36.42 16.53
N LYS A 187 -36.15 36.88 15.30
CA LYS A 187 -37.10 37.62 14.45
C LYS A 187 -38.31 36.78 14.01
N LEU A 188 -38.16 35.47 13.86
CA LEU A 188 -39.27 34.56 13.53
C LEU A 188 -40.17 34.24 14.73
N LEU A 189 -39.61 34.22 15.94
CA LEU A 189 -40.34 34.03 17.20
C LEU A 189 -41.08 35.31 17.62
N ASN A 190 -40.52 36.49 17.32
CA ASN A 190 -41.14 37.78 17.60
C ASN A 190 -42.03 38.26 16.44
N GLY A 191 -43.08 37.48 16.14
CA GLY A 191 -44.40 38.02 15.79
C GLY A 191 -44.54 38.97 14.59
N LYS A 192 -43.77 38.84 13.50
CA LYS A 192 -44.15 39.46 12.21
C LYS A 192 -44.28 38.40 11.11
N SER A 193 -45.52 38.22 10.68
CA SER A 193 -45.98 37.38 9.57
C SER A 193 -44.97 37.37 8.41
N LEU A 194 -44.26 36.25 8.26
CA LEU A 194 -43.42 36.01 7.09
C LEU A 194 -44.39 35.76 5.91
N MET A 195 -44.42 36.69 4.96
CA MET A 195 -45.25 36.64 3.76
C MET A 195 -45.27 35.24 3.13
N PRO A 196 -46.44 34.73 2.69
CA PRO A 196 -46.67 33.32 2.33
C PRO A 196 -45.71 32.76 1.26
N THR A 197 -45.12 33.62 0.43
CA THR A 197 -44.17 33.26 -0.63
C THR A 197 -42.86 32.66 -0.11
N SER A 198 -42.41 33.07 1.07
CA SER A 198 -41.15 32.60 1.68
C SER A 198 -41.31 31.21 2.34
N ARG A 199 -42.46 30.94 2.96
CA ARG A 199 -42.83 29.60 3.48
C ARG A 199 -42.93 28.56 2.37
N ILE A 200 -43.43 28.95 1.19
CA ILE A 200 -43.54 28.05 0.03
C ILE A 200 -42.16 27.65 -0.50
N ARG A 201 -41.19 28.57 -0.56
CA ARG A 201 -39.81 28.26 -0.99
C ARG A 201 -39.10 27.31 -0.03
N LEU A 202 -39.27 27.50 1.28
CA LEU A 202 -38.73 26.61 2.31
C LEU A 202 -39.34 25.20 2.23
N ARG A 203 -40.67 25.09 2.05
CA ARG A 203 -41.33 23.79 1.85
C ARG A 203 -40.84 23.08 0.58
N LYS A 204 -40.66 23.80 -0.54
CA LYS A 204 -40.12 23.22 -1.78
C LYS A 204 -38.68 22.71 -1.61
N LYS A 205 -37.82 23.42 -0.85
CA LYS A 205 -36.45 22.96 -0.56
C LYS A 205 -36.43 21.71 0.33
N ILE A 206 -37.28 21.66 1.34
CA ILE A 206 -37.40 20.48 2.22
C ILE A 206 -37.93 19.26 1.45
N GLN A 207 -38.88 19.46 0.54
CA GLN A 207 -39.42 18.37 -0.28
C GLN A 207 -38.34 17.81 -1.23
N LYS A 208 -37.56 18.67 -1.91
CA LYS A 208 -36.44 18.22 -2.76
C LYS A 208 -35.41 17.37 -1.99
N ILE A 209 -35.13 17.69 -0.72
CA ILE A 209 -34.20 16.90 0.10
C ILE A 209 -34.77 15.52 0.46
N LYS A 210 -36.09 15.40 0.60
CA LYS A 210 -36.76 14.11 0.83
C LYS A 210 -36.76 13.25 -0.43
N ASP A 211 -37.07 13.85 -1.56
CA ASP A 211 -37.10 13.16 -2.86
C ASP A 211 -35.68 12.65 -3.24
N TYR A 212 -34.63 13.44 -2.97
CA TYR A 212 -33.23 13.03 -3.18
C TYR A 212 -32.78 11.87 -2.29
N LYS A 213 -33.47 11.64 -1.16
CA LYS A 213 -33.17 10.52 -0.24
C LYS A 213 -33.95 9.25 -0.60
N SER A 214 -35.11 9.35 -1.26
CA SER A 214 -35.87 8.18 -1.72
C SER A 214 -35.32 7.56 -3.01
N ASP A 215 -34.68 8.35 -3.88
CA ASP A 215 -34.15 7.85 -5.16
C ASP A 215 -32.87 6.99 -5.03
N ASN A 216 -32.26 6.94 -3.83
CA ASN A 216 -31.12 6.06 -3.54
C ASN A 216 -31.53 4.66 -3.05
N THR A 217 -32.82 4.31 -3.09
CA THR A 217 -33.27 2.94 -2.87
C THR A 217 -34.10 2.49 -4.05
N VAL A 218 -33.81 1.28 -4.55
CA VAL A 218 -34.57 0.54 -5.59
C VAL A 218 -34.08 0.75 -7.03
N TYR A 219 -32.85 0.30 -7.33
CA TYR A 219 -32.60 -0.38 -8.60
C TYR A 219 -32.77 -1.89 -8.36
N LYS A 220 -33.98 -2.42 -8.63
CA LYS A 220 -34.21 -3.87 -8.70
C LYS A 220 -33.96 -4.30 -10.14
N PRO A 221 -32.87 -5.04 -10.45
CA PRO A 221 -32.69 -5.57 -11.79
C PRO A 221 -33.70 -6.69 -12.02
N SER A 222 -34.68 -6.43 -12.88
CA SER A 222 -35.58 -7.47 -13.39
C SER A 222 -34.86 -8.24 -14.49
N PHE A 223 -34.11 -9.27 -14.11
CA PHE A 223 -33.62 -10.25 -15.06
C PHE A 223 -34.79 -11.13 -15.50
N LYS A 224 -35.37 -10.83 -16.66
CA LYS A 224 -36.13 -11.83 -17.43
C LYS A 224 -35.12 -12.84 -17.95
N ARG A 225 -35.28 -14.11 -17.53
CA ARG A 225 -34.59 -15.24 -18.14
C ARG A 225 -35.19 -15.45 -19.53
N CYS A 226 -34.34 -15.35 -20.55
CA CYS A 226 -34.55 -16.00 -21.84
C CYS A 226 -33.76 -17.31 -21.83
#